data_AF-A0A7C2XTN7-F1
#
_entry.id   AF-A0A7C2XTN7-F1
#
_cell.length_a   1.000
_cell.length_b   1.000
_cell.length_c   1.000
_cell.angle_alpha   90.00
_cell.angle_beta   90.00
_cell.angle_gamma   90.00
#
_symmetry.space_group_name_H-M   'P 1'
#
loop_
_entity.id
_entity.type
_entity.pdbx_description
1 polymer ?
#
loop_
_entity_poly.entity_id
_entity_poly.type
_entity_poly.pdbx_seq_one_letter_code
_entity_poly.pdbx_strand_id
1 'polypeptide(L)'
;MLNKIAGLLFLAVFFVGNAIPSAEVPQQPPSDDALWAKALRIHREAIVVDTHSDVTSRMLDEGFDIGRRASDGHMDIPRMKEGGIDAQFFAIYVAARYAREGGSARRALDMIDVVYRALEQYPNDLELALSAEDIRRIARAGKIAVLMGIEGGHAIEDSLGALRMFYRLGVRYMTLTHTNTNNWADSSGDQPRHNGLTEFGRQVVREMNRLGMLVDISHVSDKTFFDVLETTRAPVIASHSSARALTNIPRNMSDEMLRALARNGGVVMVNF
;
A
#
# COMPACT_ATOMS: atom_id res chain seq x y z
N MET A 1 39.71 54.59 52.11
CA MET A 1 38.29 54.19 51.98
C MET A 1 38.29 52.88 51.22
N LEU A 2 38.22 51.73 51.88
CA LEU A 2 36.99 51.00 52.26
C LEU A 2 36.06 50.86 51.02
N ASN A 3 35.55 49.70 50.60
CA ASN A 3 35.25 48.47 51.33
C ASN A 3 34.76 47.39 50.33
N LYS A 4 34.96 46.12 50.70
CA LYS A 4 34.02 44.98 50.55
C LYS A 4 33.83 44.27 49.20
N ILE A 5 34.50 43.10 49.15
CA ILE A 5 33.96 41.76 48.85
C ILE A 5 32.42 41.68 48.84
N ALA A 6 31.87 41.12 47.76
CA ALA A 6 30.64 40.33 47.78
C ALA A 6 30.70 39.29 46.66
N GLY A 7 30.90 38.02 47.03
CA GLY A 7 30.63 36.91 46.12
C GLY A 7 29.13 36.75 45.91
N LEU A 8 28.71 36.17 44.79
CA LEU A 8 27.38 35.57 44.68
C LEU A 8 27.34 34.43 43.65
N LEU A 9 27.10 33.25 44.22
CA LEU A 9 26.33 32.11 43.71
C LEU A 9 26.61 31.55 42.31
N PHE A 10 27.30 30.41 42.30
CA PHE A 10 27.04 29.34 41.33
C PHE A 10 25.61 28.84 41.54
N LEU A 11 24.71 29.13 40.59
CA LEU A 11 23.39 28.50 40.54
C LEU A 11 23.57 27.10 39.93
N ALA A 12 23.70 26.09 40.78
CA ALA A 12 23.57 24.70 40.34
C ALA A 12 22.09 24.46 39.99
N VAL A 13 21.77 24.44 38.70
CA VAL A 13 20.47 23.98 38.23
C VAL A 13 20.46 22.46 38.38
N PHE A 14 19.85 21.97 39.45
CA PHE A 14 19.47 20.57 39.56
C PHE A 14 18.37 20.29 38.52
N PHE A 15 18.73 19.63 37.43
CA PHE A 15 17.74 18.91 36.63
C PHE A 15 17.23 17.75 37.49
N VAL A 16 16.07 17.95 38.13
CA VAL A 16 15.28 16.83 38.62
C VAL A 16 14.79 16.10 37.36
N GLY A 17 15.51 15.04 37.00
CA GLY A 17 15.07 14.11 35.98
C GLY A 17 13.79 13.46 36.46
N ASN A 18 12.64 13.99 36.03
CA ASN A 18 11.41 13.22 36.03
C ASN A 18 11.59 12.12 35.00
N ALA A 19 12.03 10.94 35.48
CA ALA A 19 11.97 9.72 34.71
C ALA A 19 10.51 9.52 34.31
N ILE A 20 10.21 9.71 33.03
CA ILE A 20 8.97 9.22 32.45
C ILE A 20 8.98 7.71 32.72
N PRO A 21 8.01 7.15 33.45
CA PRO A 21 7.97 5.71 33.64
C PRO A 21 7.92 5.09 32.25
N SER A 22 8.95 4.30 31.94
CA SER A 22 8.95 3.48 30.73
C SER A 22 7.69 2.63 30.79
N ALA A 23 6.74 2.88 29.89
CA ALA A 23 5.62 1.97 29.71
C ALA A 23 6.23 0.58 29.50
N GLU A 24 5.95 -0.35 30.42
CA GLU A 24 6.33 -1.74 30.24
C GLU A 24 5.79 -2.18 28.88
N VAL A 25 6.69 -2.47 27.95
CA VAL A 25 6.31 -3.15 26.72
C VAL A 25 5.63 -4.43 27.17
N PRO A 26 4.34 -4.66 26.85
CA PRO A 26 3.66 -5.87 27.28
C PRO A 26 4.51 -7.05 26.88
N GLN A 27 4.96 -7.85 27.86
CA GLN A 27 5.67 -9.09 27.55
C GLN A 27 4.74 -9.90 26.66
N GLN A 28 5.21 -10.21 25.45
CA GLN A 28 4.46 -11.10 24.57
C GLN A 28 4.21 -12.39 25.37
N PRO A 29 2.95 -12.86 25.44
CA PRO A 29 2.66 -14.12 26.10
C PRO A 29 3.56 -15.19 25.49
N PRO A 30 4.06 -16.16 26.28
CA PRO A 30 4.90 -17.22 25.76
C PRO A 30 4.21 -17.88 24.57
N SER A 31 4.96 -18.06 23.49
CA SER A 31 4.54 -18.81 22.30
C SER A 31 3.93 -20.15 22.75
N ASP A 32 2.64 -20.34 22.50
CA ASP A 32 2.08 -21.69 22.49
C ASP A 32 2.67 -22.39 21.25
N ASP A 33 3.74 -23.16 21.45
CA ASP A 33 4.48 -23.80 20.36
C ASP A 33 3.60 -24.71 19.50
N ALA A 34 2.56 -25.31 20.08
CA ALA A 34 1.60 -26.11 19.34
C ALA A 34 0.71 -25.24 18.46
N LEU A 35 0.24 -24.10 18.99
CA LEU A 35 -0.51 -23.11 18.22
C LEU A 35 0.36 -22.50 17.10
N TRP A 36 1.62 -22.19 17.39
CA TRP A 36 2.57 -21.66 16.42
C TRP A 36 2.85 -22.66 15.29
N ALA A 37 3.12 -23.93 15.63
CA ALA A 37 3.30 -24.99 14.64
C ALA A 37 2.05 -25.18 13.77
N LYS A 38 0.85 -25.11 14.37
CA LYS A 38 -0.42 -25.16 13.64
C LYS A 38 -0.59 -23.97 12.69
N ALA A 39 -0.28 -22.76 13.15
CA ALA A 39 -0.35 -21.55 12.33
C ALA A 39 0.62 -21.61 11.14
N LEU A 40 1.87 -22.01 11.39
CA LEU A 40 2.88 -22.19 10.34
C LEU A 40 2.45 -23.24 9.30
N ARG A 41 1.85 -24.36 9.73
CA ARG A 41 1.36 -25.37 8.79
C ARG A 41 0.27 -24.81 7.88
N ILE A 42 -0.73 -24.12 8.44
CA ILE A 42 -1.79 -23.48 7.65
C ILE A 42 -1.20 -22.46 6.68
N HIS A 43 -0.27 -21.63 7.17
CA HIS A 43 0.40 -20.61 6.37
C HIS A 43 1.15 -21.20 5.17
N ARG A 44 1.88 -22.31 5.37
CA ARG A 44 2.63 -22.99 4.30
C ARG A 44 1.77 -23.80 3.33
N GLU A 45 0.56 -24.17 3.72
CA GLU A 45 -0.41 -24.84 2.86
C GLU A 45 -1.27 -23.85 2.05
N ALA A 46 -1.38 -22.60 2.51
CA ALA A 46 -2.13 -21.54 1.84
C ALA A 46 -1.35 -20.94 0.67
N ILE A 47 -2.08 -20.25 -0.22
CA ILE A 47 -1.48 -19.27 -1.14
C ILE A 47 -1.57 -17.92 -0.46
N VAL A 48 -0.44 -17.37 -0.07
CA VAL A 48 -0.36 -16.07 0.61
C VAL A 48 -0.19 -14.97 -0.42
N VAL A 49 -1.16 -14.06 -0.46
CA VAL A 49 -1.18 -12.92 -1.37
C VAL A 49 -1.12 -11.64 -0.54
N ASP A 50 -0.03 -10.90 -0.70
CA ASP A 50 0.06 -9.52 -0.22
C ASP A 50 -0.24 -8.56 -1.38
N THR A 51 -1.04 -7.54 -1.09
CA THR A 51 -1.60 -6.66 -2.12
C THR A 51 -1.04 -5.27 -2.15
N HIS A 52 -0.01 -4.98 -1.33
CA HIS A 52 0.60 -3.67 -1.37
C HIS A 52 2.01 -3.66 -0.78
N SER A 53 3.00 -3.47 -1.65
CA SER A 53 4.38 -3.23 -1.22
C SER A 53 5.04 -2.15 -2.05
N ASP A 54 5.56 -1.14 -1.36
CA ASP A 54 6.29 0.00 -1.92
C ASP A 54 7.75 -0.30 -2.30
N VAL A 55 8.19 -1.57 -2.25
CA VAL A 55 9.58 -1.95 -2.55
C VAL A 55 10.04 -1.43 -3.92
N THR A 56 9.12 -1.28 -4.88
CA THR A 56 9.39 -0.74 -6.22
C THR A 56 9.96 0.68 -6.19
N SER A 57 9.57 1.50 -5.21
CA SER A 57 10.13 2.85 -5.05
C SER A 57 11.63 2.79 -4.75
N ARG A 58 12.05 1.90 -3.85
CA ARG A 58 13.49 1.69 -3.56
C ARG A 58 14.22 1.10 -4.77
N MET A 59 13.60 0.14 -5.46
CA MET A 59 14.20 -0.47 -6.65
C MET A 59 14.49 0.58 -7.73
N LEU A 60 13.59 1.54 -7.92
CA LEU A 60 13.76 2.60 -8.92
C LEU A 60 14.67 3.73 -8.43
N ASP A 61 14.42 4.27 -7.23
CA ASP A 61 15.06 5.51 -6.76
C ASP A 61 16.44 5.28 -6.14
N GLU A 62 16.65 4.12 -5.51
CA GLU A 62 17.89 3.78 -4.80
C GLU A 62 18.71 2.73 -5.57
N GLY A 63 18.18 2.17 -6.66
CA GLY A 63 18.78 1.02 -7.34
C GLY A 63 18.80 -0.24 -6.47
N PHE A 64 17.84 -0.36 -5.55
CA PHE A 64 17.76 -1.46 -4.60
C PHE A 64 17.61 -2.82 -5.31
N ASP A 65 18.52 -3.74 -5.00
CA ASP A 65 18.50 -5.11 -5.52
C ASP A 65 17.60 -6.02 -4.66
N ILE A 66 16.36 -6.22 -5.11
CA ILE A 66 15.37 -7.04 -4.39
C ILE A 66 15.80 -8.52 -4.26
N GLY A 67 16.73 -9.02 -5.08
CA GLY A 67 17.16 -10.41 -5.01
C GLY A 67 18.08 -10.74 -3.84
N ARG A 68 18.59 -9.73 -3.12
CA ARG A 68 19.53 -9.91 -2.02
C ARG A 68 18.92 -9.48 -0.70
N ARG A 69 19.28 -10.20 0.36
CA ARG A 69 18.87 -9.84 1.73
C ARG A 69 19.46 -8.48 2.10
N ALA A 70 18.60 -7.54 2.40
CA ALA A 70 18.98 -6.19 2.81
C ALA A 70 19.13 -6.06 4.33
N SER A 71 20.01 -5.17 4.79
CA SER A 71 20.15 -4.84 6.21
C SER A 71 18.97 -4.02 6.74
N ASP A 72 18.20 -3.40 5.86
CA ASP A 72 17.04 -2.56 6.16
C ASP A 72 15.83 -2.95 5.29
N GLY A 73 14.72 -2.22 5.46
CA GLY A 73 13.46 -2.47 4.76
C GLY A 73 12.77 -3.76 5.19
N HIS A 74 11.63 -4.04 4.56
CA HIS A 74 10.76 -5.16 4.96
C HIS A 74 10.64 -6.26 3.89
N MET A 75 11.12 -6.02 2.67
CA MET A 75 10.90 -6.90 1.54
C MET A 75 12.13 -7.07 0.67
N ASP A 76 12.48 -8.32 0.43
CA ASP A 76 13.43 -8.83 -0.56
C ASP A 76 13.04 -10.29 -0.87
N ILE A 77 13.58 -10.89 -1.93
CA ILE A 77 13.27 -12.27 -2.33
C ILE A 77 13.55 -13.27 -1.20
N PRO A 78 14.69 -13.21 -0.47
CA PRO A 78 14.91 -14.06 0.69
C PRO A 78 13.81 -13.95 1.75
N ARG A 79 13.41 -12.73 2.15
CA ARG A 79 12.33 -12.49 3.11
C ARG A 79 10.97 -12.95 2.59
N MET A 80 10.65 -12.76 1.31
CA MET A 80 9.40 -13.25 0.72
C MET A 80 9.32 -14.78 0.80
N LYS A 81 10.41 -15.50 0.49
CA LYS A 81 10.46 -16.96 0.60
C LYS A 81 10.38 -17.45 2.05
N GLU A 82 11.16 -16.85 2.94
CA GLU A 82 11.14 -17.17 4.36
C GLU A 82 9.79 -16.84 5.00
N GLY A 83 9.18 -15.74 4.61
CA GLY A 83 7.84 -15.32 5.02
C GLY A 83 6.71 -16.11 4.36
N GLY A 84 6.99 -16.89 3.30
CA GLY A 84 6.00 -17.69 2.59
C GLY A 84 5.00 -16.86 1.80
N ILE A 85 5.45 -15.76 1.16
CA ILE A 85 4.65 -14.98 0.22
C ILE A 85 4.68 -15.67 -1.14
N ASP A 86 3.52 -16.07 -1.64
CA ASP A 86 3.37 -16.72 -2.94
C ASP A 86 3.04 -15.72 -4.06
N ALA A 87 2.35 -14.63 -3.71
CA ALA A 87 2.05 -13.57 -4.65
C ALA A 87 2.15 -12.19 -3.99
N GLN A 88 2.70 -11.25 -4.73
CA GLN A 88 2.90 -9.88 -4.29
C GLN A 88 2.43 -8.90 -5.35
N PHE A 89 1.58 -7.96 -4.98
CA PHE A 89 1.37 -6.76 -5.77
C PHE A 89 2.47 -5.74 -5.45
N PHE A 90 3.27 -5.44 -6.47
CA PHE A 90 4.29 -4.40 -6.44
C PHE A 90 3.59 -3.07 -6.73
N ALA A 91 3.67 -2.13 -5.77
CA ALA A 91 3.03 -0.84 -5.88
C ALA A 91 3.77 0.02 -6.92
N ILE A 92 3.03 0.45 -7.94
CA ILE A 92 3.47 1.45 -8.92
C ILE A 92 3.04 2.82 -8.35
N TYR A 93 3.76 3.24 -7.31
CA TYR A 93 3.46 4.42 -6.51
C TYR A 93 3.82 5.74 -7.19
N VAL A 94 2.82 6.60 -7.39
CA VAL A 94 3.03 7.96 -7.90
C VAL A 94 2.79 8.97 -6.78
N ALA A 95 3.88 9.55 -6.26
CA ALA A 95 3.79 10.58 -5.22
C ALA A 95 2.96 11.80 -5.64
N ALA A 96 2.26 12.42 -4.67
CA ALA A 96 1.38 13.57 -4.89
C ALA A 96 2.07 14.76 -5.60
N ARG A 97 3.40 14.91 -5.47
CA ARG A 97 4.16 15.96 -6.15
C ARG A 97 4.05 15.88 -7.68
N TYR A 98 4.00 14.68 -8.25
CA TYR A 98 3.90 14.49 -9.71
C TYR A 98 2.58 14.98 -10.29
N ALA A 99 1.52 15.05 -9.49
CA ALA A 99 0.25 15.65 -9.92
C ALA A 99 0.37 17.18 -10.13
N ARG A 100 1.32 17.83 -9.45
CA ARG A 100 1.55 19.28 -9.56
C ARG A 100 2.67 19.61 -10.54
N GLU A 101 3.73 18.83 -10.52
CA GLU A 101 4.94 19.04 -11.32
C GLU A 101 4.82 18.45 -12.74
N GLY A 102 3.88 17.52 -12.95
CA GLY A 102 3.76 16.74 -14.17
C GLY A 102 4.62 15.47 -14.16
N GLY A 103 4.43 14.62 -15.17
CA GLY A 103 5.20 13.37 -15.32
C GLY A 103 4.67 12.21 -14.48
N SER A 104 3.40 12.25 -14.06
CA SER A 104 2.77 11.18 -13.30
C SER A 104 2.74 9.87 -14.11
N ALA A 105 2.38 9.96 -15.38
CA ALA A 105 2.38 8.80 -16.27
C ALA A 105 3.81 8.29 -16.52
N ARG A 106 4.80 9.18 -16.65
CA ARG A 106 6.20 8.80 -16.83
C ARG A 106 6.74 8.04 -15.61
N ARG A 107 6.47 8.54 -14.40
CA ARG A 107 6.85 7.87 -13.15
C ARG A 107 6.27 6.46 -13.09
N ALA A 108 4.99 6.30 -13.40
CA ALA A 108 4.34 4.98 -13.41
C ALA A 108 5.01 4.03 -14.44
N LEU A 109 5.37 4.53 -15.63
CA LEU A 109 6.09 3.74 -16.64
C LEU A 109 7.48 3.30 -16.15
N ASP A 110 8.24 4.20 -15.53
CA ASP A 110 9.57 3.87 -14.99
C ASP A 110 9.49 2.84 -13.85
N MET A 111 8.43 2.89 -13.05
CA MET A 111 8.17 1.90 -12.00
C MET A 111 7.74 0.54 -12.55
N ILE A 112 6.94 0.52 -13.63
CA ILE A 112 6.60 -0.72 -14.33
C ILE A 112 7.87 -1.34 -14.93
N ASP A 113 8.73 -0.53 -15.56
CA ASP A 113 10.01 -0.98 -16.12
C ASP A 113 10.90 -1.67 -15.07
N VAL A 114 11.06 -1.08 -13.88
CA VAL A 114 11.91 -1.71 -12.85
C VAL A 114 11.36 -3.05 -12.37
N VAL A 115 10.04 -3.25 -12.38
CA VAL A 115 9.43 -4.56 -12.09
C VAL A 115 9.78 -5.56 -13.20
N TYR A 116 9.68 -5.17 -14.47
CA TYR A 116 10.08 -6.02 -15.59
C TYR A 116 11.56 -6.39 -15.55
N ARG A 117 12.45 -5.44 -15.25
CA ARG A 117 13.88 -5.73 -15.08
C ARG A 117 14.15 -6.70 -13.94
N ALA A 118 13.41 -6.61 -12.83
CA ALA A 118 13.54 -7.57 -11.73
C ALA A 118 13.07 -8.98 -12.14
N LEU A 119 11.99 -9.09 -12.93
CA LEU A 119 11.54 -10.35 -13.51
C LEU A 119 12.59 -10.98 -14.44
N GLU A 120 13.25 -10.16 -15.26
CA GLU A 120 14.33 -10.60 -16.17
C GLU A 120 15.60 -11.01 -15.42
N GLN A 121 15.92 -10.32 -14.33
CA GLN A 121 17.10 -10.58 -13.52
C GLN A 121 16.92 -11.82 -12.62
N TYR A 122 15.70 -12.08 -12.16
CA TYR A 122 15.37 -13.18 -11.23
C TYR A 122 14.30 -14.14 -11.76
N PRO A 123 14.45 -14.72 -12.97
CA PRO A 123 13.40 -15.52 -13.63
C PRO A 123 13.14 -16.87 -12.95
N ASN A 124 14.08 -17.32 -12.10
CA ASN A 124 13.93 -18.53 -11.30
C ASN A 124 13.11 -18.29 -10.02
N ASP A 125 12.98 -17.04 -9.59
CA ASP A 125 12.33 -16.66 -8.34
C ASP A 125 11.02 -15.93 -8.55
N LEU A 126 10.95 -15.09 -9.59
CA LEU A 126 9.83 -14.21 -9.88
C LEU A 126 9.20 -14.56 -11.24
N GLU A 127 7.88 -14.42 -11.33
CA GLU A 127 7.17 -14.53 -12.60
C GLU A 127 5.93 -13.62 -12.62
N LEU A 128 5.69 -12.94 -13.75
CA LEU A 128 4.54 -12.05 -13.89
C LEU A 128 3.23 -12.84 -13.87
N ALA A 129 2.30 -12.44 -13.01
CA ALA A 129 0.95 -12.95 -12.96
C ALA A 129 -0.06 -11.90 -13.44
N LEU A 130 -0.93 -12.29 -14.37
CA LEU A 130 -1.97 -11.43 -14.92
C LEU A 130 -3.38 -11.88 -14.53
N SER A 131 -3.49 -13.00 -13.83
CA SER A 131 -4.73 -13.65 -13.43
C SER A 131 -4.56 -14.46 -12.14
N ALA A 132 -5.68 -14.83 -11.51
CA ALA A 132 -5.66 -15.77 -10.39
C ALA A 132 -5.21 -17.19 -10.79
N GLU A 133 -5.33 -17.55 -12.06
CA GLU A 133 -4.79 -18.82 -12.56
C GLU A 133 -3.26 -18.77 -12.63
N ASP A 134 -2.69 -17.65 -13.08
CA ASP A 134 -1.24 -17.43 -13.07
C ASP A 134 -0.69 -17.51 -11.65
N ILE A 135 -1.32 -16.84 -10.67
CA ILE A 135 -0.91 -16.91 -9.26
C ILE A 135 -0.80 -18.37 -8.82
N ARG A 136 -1.86 -19.17 -9.03
CA ARG A 136 -1.86 -20.58 -8.62
C ARG A 136 -0.82 -21.41 -9.36
N ARG A 137 -0.60 -21.15 -10.66
CA ARG A 137 0.39 -21.87 -11.47
C ARG A 137 1.82 -21.55 -11.03
N ILE A 138 2.10 -20.28 -10.78
CA ILE A 138 3.43 -19.78 -10.39
C ILE A 138 3.79 -20.24 -8.98
N ALA A 139 2.85 -20.12 -8.03
CA ALA A 139 3.03 -20.62 -6.66
C ALA A 139 3.33 -22.14 -6.65
N ARG A 140 2.60 -22.94 -7.43
CA ARG A 140 2.88 -24.38 -7.59
C ARG A 140 4.25 -24.68 -8.19
N ALA A 141 4.81 -23.76 -8.97
CA ALA A 141 6.16 -23.89 -9.51
C ALA A 141 7.26 -23.45 -8.52
N GLY A 142 6.89 -23.07 -7.29
CA GLY A 142 7.83 -22.62 -6.26
C GLY A 142 8.39 -21.21 -6.48
N LYS A 143 7.72 -20.42 -7.32
CA LYS A 143 8.08 -19.03 -7.62
C LYS A 143 7.09 -18.06 -6.97
N ILE A 144 7.49 -16.79 -6.89
CA ILE A 144 6.64 -15.70 -6.43
C ILE A 144 5.93 -15.09 -7.64
N ALA A 145 4.61 -15.07 -7.58
CA ALA A 145 3.76 -14.40 -8.56
C ALA A 145 3.80 -12.89 -8.34
N VAL A 146 4.37 -12.16 -9.30
CA VAL A 146 4.47 -10.70 -9.26
C VAL A 146 3.27 -10.13 -10.01
N LEU A 147 2.52 -9.25 -9.33
CA LEU A 147 1.46 -8.44 -9.91
C LEU A 147 1.82 -6.97 -9.75
N MET A 148 1.20 -6.10 -10.54
CA MET A 148 1.41 -4.65 -10.43
C MET A 148 0.09 -3.95 -10.13
N GLY A 149 0.16 -2.96 -9.26
CA GLY A 149 -0.97 -2.11 -8.94
C GLY A 149 -0.56 -0.66 -8.84
N ILE A 150 -1.20 0.21 -9.62
CA ILE A 150 -0.93 1.65 -9.58
C ILE A 150 -1.51 2.22 -8.30
N GLU A 151 -0.70 2.99 -7.58
CA GLU A 151 -1.15 3.72 -6.41
C GLU A 151 -1.16 5.23 -6.70
N GLY A 152 -2.39 5.77 -6.80
CA GLY A 152 -2.63 7.16 -7.16
C GLY A 152 -3.17 7.31 -8.58
N GLY A 153 -4.48 7.59 -8.69
CA GLY A 153 -5.14 7.74 -9.98
C GLY A 153 -4.65 8.91 -10.84
N HIS A 154 -3.94 9.90 -10.27
CA HIS A 154 -3.28 10.94 -11.08
C HIS A 154 -2.21 10.37 -12.02
N ALA A 155 -1.76 9.12 -11.84
CA ALA A 155 -0.92 8.39 -12.78
C ALA A 155 -1.49 8.34 -14.21
N ILE A 156 -2.81 8.37 -14.38
CA ILE A 156 -3.44 8.32 -15.71
C ILE A 156 -3.57 9.70 -16.37
N GLU A 157 -3.23 10.79 -15.68
CA GLU A 157 -3.30 12.17 -16.19
C GLU A 157 -4.63 12.46 -16.90
N ASP A 158 -5.73 12.11 -16.24
CA ASP A 158 -7.11 12.26 -16.72
C ASP A 158 -7.41 11.57 -18.08
N SER A 159 -6.67 10.50 -18.40
CA SER A 159 -6.79 9.77 -19.66
C SER A 159 -7.19 8.30 -19.49
N LEU A 160 -8.38 7.94 -19.97
CA LEU A 160 -8.78 6.53 -20.14
C LEU A 160 -7.85 5.78 -21.11
N GLY A 161 -7.19 6.50 -22.03
CA GLY A 161 -6.18 5.93 -22.91
C GLY A 161 -4.97 5.42 -22.12
N ALA A 162 -4.46 6.24 -21.20
CA ALA A 162 -3.36 5.85 -20.31
C ALA A 162 -3.76 4.67 -19.42
N LEU A 163 -4.94 4.70 -18.82
CA LEU A 163 -5.49 3.57 -18.03
C LEU A 163 -5.44 2.24 -18.81
N ARG A 164 -5.93 2.23 -20.06
CA ARG A 164 -5.89 1.04 -20.92
C ARG A 164 -4.47 0.60 -21.25
N MET A 165 -3.54 1.54 -21.42
CA MET A 165 -2.15 1.20 -21.70
C MET A 165 -1.47 0.59 -20.47
N PHE A 166 -1.69 1.12 -19.27
CA PHE A 166 -1.19 0.51 -18.04
C PHE A 166 -1.73 -0.91 -17.84
N TYR A 167 -3.01 -1.16 -18.13
CA TYR A 167 -3.56 -2.52 -18.10
C TYR A 167 -2.83 -3.48 -19.06
N ARG A 168 -2.53 -3.03 -20.28
CA ARG A 168 -1.78 -3.80 -21.28
C ARG A 168 -0.34 -4.08 -20.84
N LEU A 169 0.26 -3.16 -20.08
CA LEU A 169 1.56 -3.31 -19.45
C LEU A 169 1.53 -4.17 -18.18
N GLY A 170 0.43 -4.85 -17.88
CA GLY A 170 0.34 -5.83 -16.80
C GLY A 170 -0.24 -5.32 -15.48
N VAL A 171 -0.63 -4.05 -15.37
CA VAL A 171 -1.28 -3.52 -14.15
C VAL A 171 -2.64 -4.18 -13.94
N ARG A 172 -2.93 -4.61 -12.71
CA ARG A 172 -4.17 -5.35 -12.36
C ARG A 172 -5.04 -4.68 -11.30
N TYR A 173 -4.55 -3.68 -10.58
CA TYR A 173 -5.39 -2.73 -9.87
C TYR A 173 -4.93 -1.29 -10.09
N MET A 174 -5.83 -0.34 -9.82
CA MET A 174 -5.45 1.06 -9.59
C MET A 174 -6.17 1.61 -8.36
N THR A 175 -5.41 2.20 -7.45
CA THR A 175 -5.90 2.99 -6.31
C THR A 175 -6.36 4.35 -6.83
N LEU A 176 -7.63 4.68 -6.64
CA LEU A 176 -8.24 5.84 -7.31
C LEU A 176 -7.63 7.17 -6.90
N THR A 177 -7.14 7.28 -5.67
CA THR A 177 -6.39 8.43 -5.16
C THR A 177 -5.16 7.95 -4.39
N HIS A 178 -4.25 8.86 -4.06
CA HIS A 178 -3.26 8.65 -3.00
C HIS A 178 -3.57 9.67 -1.89
N THR A 179 -2.59 10.26 -1.21
CA THR A 179 -2.77 11.33 -0.21
C THR A 179 -3.31 12.64 -0.78
N ASN A 180 -3.39 12.80 -2.09
CA ASN A 180 -3.93 13.99 -2.76
C ASN A 180 -5.27 13.71 -3.44
N THR A 181 -6.20 14.67 -3.36
CA THR A 181 -7.38 14.70 -4.20
C THR A 181 -6.94 14.98 -5.64
N ASN A 182 -7.33 14.14 -6.61
CA ASN A 182 -7.02 14.34 -8.03
C ASN A 182 -8.20 15.06 -8.74
N ASN A 183 -8.20 15.18 -10.07
CA ASN A 183 -9.22 15.97 -10.79
C ASN A 183 -10.60 15.29 -10.87
N TRP A 184 -10.74 14.07 -10.36
CA TRP A 184 -11.97 13.28 -10.51
C TRP A 184 -12.35 12.40 -9.32
N ALA A 185 -11.53 12.34 -8.28
CA ALA A 185 -11.80 11.62 -7.03
C ALA A 185 -11.20 12.33 -5.82
N ASP A 186 -11.97 12.41 -4.74
CA ASP A 186 -11.54 12.95 -3.44
C ASP A 186 -10.78 11.92 -2.60
N SER A 187 -9.67 12.36 -1.99
CA SER A 187 -8.81 11.56 -1.11
C SER A 187 -9.21 11.70 0.36
N SER A 188 -8.94 10.69 1.19
CA SER A 188 -9.01 10.80 2.66
C SER A 188 -7.89 11.67 3.25
N GLY A 189 -6.82 11.91 2.49
CA GLY A 189 -5.62 12.64 2.92
C GLY A 189 -5.59 14.12 2.55
N ASP A 190 -6.64 14.62 1.87
CA ASP A 190 -6.69 15.98 1.32
C ASP A 190 -8.11 16.57 1.43
N GLN A 191 -8.23 17.86 1.16
CA GLN A 191 -9.53 18.52 1.14
C GLN A 191 -10.39 17.99 -0.02
N PRO A 192 -11.70 17.76 0.22
CA PRO A 192 -12.61 17.35 -0.84
C PRO A 192 -12.81 18.48 -1.85
N ARG A 193 -12.84 18.15 -3.13
CA ARG A 193 -13.10 19.06 -4.25
C ARG A 193 -14.34 18.66 -5.06
N HIS A 194 -14.71 17.38 -5.04
CA HIS A 194 -15.71 16.82 -5.96
C HIS A 194 -16.97 16.31 -5.27
N ASN A 195 -16.95 16.22 -3.93
CA ASN A 195 -17.95 15.49 -3.16
C ASN A 195 -18.01 14.01 -3.59
N GLY A 196 -16.83 13.38 -3.66
CA GLY A 196 -16.62 11.99 -4.04
C GLY A 196 -16.04 11.83 -5.45
N LEU A 197 -16.80 11.18 -6.34
CA LEU A 197 -16.44 11.01 -7.75
C LEU A 197 -17.14 12.03 -8.66
N THR A 198 -16.39 12.59 -9.60
CA THR A 198 -16.97 13.29 -10.76
C THR A 198 -17.54 12.28 -11.77
N GLU A 199 -18.27 12.74 -12.79
CA GLU A 199 -18.73 11.85 -13.87
C GLU A 199 -17.55 11.20 -14.61
N PHE A 200 -16.43 11.91 -14.79
CA PHE A 200 -15.22 11.30 -15.34
C PHE A 200 -14.68 10.21 -14.41
N GLY A 201 -14.65 10.44 -13.09
CA GLY A 201 -14.28 9.41 -12.11
C GLY A 201 -15.17 8.16 -12.19
N ARG A 202 -16.48 8.34 -12.41
CA ARG A 202 -17.40 7.22 -12.66
C ARG A 202 -17.10 6.50 -13.97
N GLN A 203 -16.70 7.21 -15.02
CA GLN A 203 -16.24 6.59 -16.27
C GLN A 203 -14.94 5.79 -16.08
N VAL A 204 -14.00 6.28 -15.27
CA VAL A 204 -12.78 5.54 -14.89
C VAL A 204 -13.13 4.21 -14.22
N VAL A 205 -14.01 4.22 -13.20
CA VAL A 205 -14.47 2.98 -12.52
C VAL A 205 -15.12 2.00 -13.50
N ARG A 206 -16.00 2.48 -14.39
CA ARG A 206 -16.65 1.64 -15.41
C ARG A 206 -15.65 1.06 -16.42
N GLU A 207 -14.64 1.83 -16.82
CA GLU A 207 -13.59 1.36 -17.71
C GLU A 207 -12.70 0.31 -17.04
N MET A 208 -12.39 0.47 -15.75
CA MET A 208 -11.69 -0.55 -14.97
C MET A 208 -12.49 -1.86 -14.91
N ASN A 209 -13.80 -1.79 -14.65
CA ASN A 209 -14.67 -2.97 -14.71
C ASN A 209 -14.68 -3.61 -16.11
N ARG A 210 -14.72 -2.81 -17.19
CA ARG A 210 -14.69 -3.31 -18.58
C ARG A 210 -13.39 -4.04 -18.90
N LEU A 211 -12.26 -3.54 -18.39
CA LEU A 211 -10.94 -4.13 -18.59
C LEU A 211 -10.74 -5.41 -17.78
N GLY A 212 -11.45 -5.57 -16.66
CA GLY A 212 -11.12 -6.57 -15.63
C GLY A 212 -9.99 -6.10 -14.71
N MET A 213 -9.80 -4.78 -14.56
CA MET A 213 -8.89 -4.18 -13.59
C MET A 213 -9.62 -3.99 -12.26
N LEU A 214 -9.00 -4.41 -11.16
CA LEU A 214 -9.53 -4.24 -9.81
C LEU A 214 -9.56 -2.74 -9.46
N VAL A 215 -10.69 -2.29 -8.93
CA VAL A 215 -10.85 -0.95 -8.37
C VAL A 215 -10.39 -0.98 -6.93
N ASP A 216 -9.35 -0.20 -6.62
CA ASP A 216 -8.82 -0.10 -5.26
C ASP A 216 -9.26 1.22 -4.60
N ILE A 217 -9.93 1.07 -3.46
CA ILE A 217 -10.53 2.12 -2.63
C ILE A 217 -9.70 2.42 -1.37
N SER A 218 -8.47 1.93 -1.28
CA SER A 218 -7.49 2.53 -0.37
C SER A 218 -7.30 4.02 -0.69
N HIS A 219 -6.94 4.83 0.31
CA HIS A 219 -6.75 6.29 0.21
C HIS A 219 -7.95 7.17 -0.15
N VAL A 220 -9.08 6.63 -0.60
CA VAL A 220 -10.20 7.47 -1.03
C VAL A 220 -10.97 8.07 0.14
N SER A 221 -11.62 9.21 -0.06
CA SER A 221 -12.56 9.77 0.92
C SER A 221 -13.78 8.85 1.10
N ASP A 222 -14.50 8.98 2.23
CA ASP A 222 -15.72 8.22 2.51
C ASP A 222 -16.76 8.38 1.40
N LYS A 223 -16.92 9.61 0.89
CA LYS A 223 -17.89 9.88 -0.17
C LYS A 223 -17.45 9.25 -1.49
N THR A 224 -16.16 9.29 -1.82
CA THR A 224 -15.61 8.58 -2.99
C THR A 224 -15.84 7.08 -2.84
N PHE A 225 -15.64 6.50 -1.66
CA PHE A 225 -15.89 5.08 -1.39
C PHE A 225 -17.33 4.69 -1.73
N PHE A 226 -18.33 5.45 -1.24
CA PHE A 226 -19.74 5.13 -1.53
C PHE A 226 -20.08 5.34 -3.01
N ASP A 227 -19.56 6.39 -3.64
CA ASP A 227 -19.75 6.61 -5.08
C ASP A 227 -19.17 5.48 -5.94
N VAL A 228 -18.04 4.90 -5.52
CA VAL A 228 -17.47 3.71 -6.17
C VAL A 228 -18.40 2.52 -6.04
N LEU A 229 -18.93 2.26 -4.84
CA LEU A 229 -19.86 1.13 -4.63
C LEU A 229 -21.16 1.27 -5.43
N GLU A 230 -21.65 2.50 -5.62
CA GLU A 230 -22.80 2.77 -6.49
C GLU A 230 -22.48 2.59 -7.99
N THR A 231 -21.22 2.80 -8.39
CA THR A 231 -20.83 2.82 -9.80
C THR A 231 -20.31 1.47 -10.30
N THR A 232 -19.58 0.75 -9.45
CA THR A 232 -18.90 -0.50 -9.81
C THR A 232 -19.89 -1.62 -10.14
N ARG A 233 -19.53 -2.47 -11.10
CA ARG A 233 -20.26 -3.69 -11.46
C ARG A 233 -19.59 -4.97 -10.98
N ALA A 234 -18.44 -4.83 -10.31
CA ALA A 234 -17.66 -5.94 -9.78
C ALA A 234 -17.25 -5.66 -8.32
N PRO A 235 -16.88 -6.69 -7.55
CA PRO A 235 -16.26 -6.51 -6.25
C PRO A 235 -15.03 -5.59 -6.32
N VAL A 236 -14.91 -4.69 -5.34
CA VAL A 236 -13.75 -3.80 -5.20
C VAL A 236 -12.83 -4.28 -4.07
N ILE A 237 -11.61 -3.76 -4.02
CA ILE A 237 -10.66 -4.07 -2.95
C ILE A 237 -10.28 -2.80 -2.19
N ALA A 238 -9.94 -2.92 -0.92
CA ALA A 238 -9.09 -1.97 -0.23
C ALA A 238 -7.73 -2.65 -0.03
N SER A 239 -6.76 -2.36 -0.90
CA SER A 239 -5.46 -3.06 -0.96
C SER A 239 -4.61 -2.98 0.31
N HIS A 240 -4.81 -1.95 1.12
CA HIS A 240 -4.15 -1.75 2.40
C HIS A 240 -4.94 -0.71 3.23
N SER A 241 -5.94 -1.15 3.98
CA SER A 241 -6.73 -0.28 4.87
C SER A 241 -7.09 -1.00 6.16
N SER A 242 -7.31 -0.25 7.24
CA SER A 242 -7.63 -0.82 8.56
C SER A 242 -8.95 -0.27 9.11
N ALA A 243 -9.36 -0.71 10.30
CA ALA A 243 -10.65 -0.35 10.89
C ALA A 243 -10.56 0.91 11.76
N ARG A 244 -11.50 1.85 11.58
CA ARG A 244 -11.61 3.07 12.42
C ARG A 244 -11.94 2.75 13.88
N ALA A 245 -12.62 1.64 14.13
CA ALA A 245 -12.90 1.17 15.48
C ALA A 245 -11.63 0.91 16.31
N LEU A 246 -10.51 0.58 15.65
CA LEU A 246 -9.20 0.41 16.29
C LEU A 246 -8.42 1.73 16.33
N THR A 247 -8.32 2.41 15.18
CA THR A 247 -7.63 3.70 15.06
C THR A 247 -8.45 4.66 14.22
N ASN A 248 -9.04 5.68 14.84
CA ASN A 248 -9.96 6.60 14.19
C ASN A 248 -9.24 7.69 13.39
N ILE A 249 -8.78 7.33 12.18
CA ILE A 249 -8.19 8.25 11.20
C ILE A 249 -8.93 8.16 9.86
N PRO A 250 -8.94 9.24 9.04
CA PRO A 250 -9.61 9.23 7.73
C PRO A 250 -9.17 8.09 6.80
N ARG A 251 -7.90 7.67 6.92
CA ARG A 251 -7.30 6.60 6.11
C ARG A 251 -7.90 5.21 6.36
N ASN A 252 -8.56 5.02 7.50
CA ASN A 252 -9.21 3.77 7.90
C ASN A 252 -10.70 3.76 7.54
N MET A 253 -11.32 2.58 7.55
CA MET A 253 -12.73 2.39 7.17
C MET A 253 -13.65 2.35 8.40
N SER A 254 -14.82 2.99 8.31
CA SER A 254 -15.87 2.85 9.33
C SER A 254 -16.58 1.49 9.24
N ASP A 255 -17.26 1.07 10.30
CA ASP A 255 -18.09 -0.14 10.30
C ASP A 255 -19.17 -0.12 9.21
N GLU A 256 -19.70 1.06 8.90
CA GLU A 256 -20.66 1.25 7.82
C GLU A 256 -20.04 0.93 6.46
N MET A 257 -18.84 1.47 6.20
CA MET A 257 -18.08 1.18 4.99
C MET A 257 -17.75 -0.31 4.90
N LEU A 258 -17.30 -0.93 5.99
CA LEU A 258 -16.99 -2.37 6.04
C LEU A 258 -18.22 -3.23 5.71
N ARG A 259 -19.39 -2.91 6.28
CA ARG A 259 -20.64 -3.62 5.96
C ARG A 259 -21.09 -3.39 4.52
N ALA A 260 -20.89 -2.19 3.98
CA ALA A 260 -21.21 -1.87 2.58
C ALA A 260 -20.30 -2.63 1.61
N LEU A 261 -19.00 -2.69 1.89
CA LEU A 261 -18.04 -3.46 1.10
C LEU A 261 -18.34 -4.96 1.14
N ALA A 262 -18.72 -5.49 2.30
CA ALA A 262 -19.15 -6.89 2.42
C ALA A 262 -20.37 -7.19 1.53
N ARG A 263 -21.36 -6.28 1.43
CA ARG A 263 -22.51 -6.44 0.52
C ARG A 263 -22.11 -6.38 -0.96
N ASN A 264 -21.08 -5.61 -1.31
CA ASN A 264 -20.49 -5.59 -2.65
C ASN A 264 -19.72 -6.88 -2.99
N GLY A 265 -19.36 -7.69 -1.98
CA GLY A 265 -18.49 -8.87 -2.14
C GLY A 265 -17.00 -8.51 -2.21
N GLY A 266 -16.65 -7.27 -1.86
CA GLY A 266 -15.27 -6.80 -1.86
C GLY A 266 -14.45 -7.28 -0.67
N VAL A 267 -13.15 -6.97 -0.70
CA VAL A 267 -12.17 -7.44 0.28
C VAL A 267 -11.38 -6.28 0.85
N VAL A 268 -11.16 -6.29 2.17
CA VAL A 268 -10.19 -5.42 2.83
C VAL A 268 -8.94 -6.22 3.10
N MET A 269 -7.81 -5.75 2.57
CA MET A 269 -6.48 -6.21 2.92
C MET A 269 -5.95 -5.27 4.01
N VAL A 270 -5.63 -5.85 5.18
CA VAL A 270 -5.33 -5.09 6.39
C VAL A 270 -3.94 -4.45 6.29
N ASN A 271 -3.85 -3.16 6.61
CA ASN A 271 -2.57 -2.45 6.69
C ASN A 271 -1.91 -2.68 8.06
N PHE A 272 -0.57 -2.83 8.08
CA PHE A 272 0.24 -3.14 9.27
C PHE A 272 0.89 -1.91 9.89
#